data_AF-A0A929PGG8-F1
#
_entry.id   AF-A0A929PGG8-F1
#
_cell.length_a   1.000
_cell.length_b   1.000
_cell.length_c   1.000
_cell.angle_alpha   90.00
_cell.angle_beta   90.00
_cell.angle_gamma   90.00
#
_symmetry.space_group_name_H-M   'P 1'
#
loop_
_entity.id
_entity.type
_entity.pdbx_description
1 polymer ?
#
loop_
_entity_poly.entity_id
_entity_poly.type
_entity_poly.pdbx_seq_one_letter_code
_entity_poly.pdbx_strand_id
1 'polypeptide(L)'
;LKLYGLKTDEEEEQKLKTVKCPHCETYNTEGARVCVKCKMPLSVAEVAAKEERLMEFFGDLMDLAGKSPELSQMLQKIVKPSQVQK
;
A
#
# COMPACT_ATOMS: atom_id res chain seq x y z
N LEU A 1 -36.36 0.53 44.25
CA LEU A 1 -36.14 -0.39 43.11
C LEU A 1 -34.99 0.13 42.27
N LYS A 2 -33.84 -0.55 42.28
CA LYS A 2 -32.71 -0.29 41.35
C LYS A 2 -32.88 -1.24 40.17
N LEU A 3 -33.22 -0.70 39.00
CA LEU A 3 -33.34 -1.44 37.75
C LEU A 3 -31.96 -1.51 37.06
N TYR A 4 -31.53 -2.75 36.75
CA TYR A 4 -30.62 -3.19 35.68
C TYR A 4 -29.27 -2.48 35.45
N GLY A 5 -28.22 -2.93 36.15
CA GLY A 5 -27.32 -3.99 35.67
C GLY A 5 -26.71 -3.97 34.26
N LEU A 6 -26.83 -2.93 33.43
CA LEU A 6 -26.13 -2.87 32.14
C LEU A 6 -25.37 -1.55 32.04
N LYS A 7 -24.06 -1.62 32.22
CA LYS A 7 -23.16 -0.61 31.67
C LYS A 7 -23.36 -0.69 30.16
N THR A 8 -24.04 0.28 29.58
CA THR A 8 -23.83 0.58 28.17
C THR A 8 -22.45 1.17 28.12
N ASP A 9 -21.46 0.36 27.77
CA ASP A 9 -20.24 0.91 27.19
C ASP A 9 -20.74 1.76 26.04
N GLU A 10 -20.69 3.08 26.22
CA GLU A 10 -21.03 4.05 25.20
C GLU A 10 -20.25 3.59 23.96
N GLU A 11 -20.97 3.04 22.98
CA GLU A 11 -20.39 2.62 21.71
C GLU A 11 -19.69 3.87 21.19
N GLU A 12 -18.36 3.92 21.32
CA GLU A 12 -17.54 4.98 20.77
C GLU A 12 -17.90 5.02 19.29
N GLU A 13 -18.73 5.99 18.91
CA GLU A 13 -19.13 6.21 17.53
C GLU A 13 -17.85 6.15 16.71
N GLN A 14 -17.71 5.13 15.86
CA GLN A 14 -16.55 4.97 15.00
C GLN A 14 -16.56 6.12 14.01
N LYS A 15 -16.04 7.27 14.44
CA LYS A 15 -15.94 8.48 13.62
C LYS A 15 -15.12 8.07 12.41
N LEU A 16 -15.76 8.10 11.25
CA LEU A 16 -15.09 7.89 9.97
C LEU A 16 -14.01 8.96 9.84
N LYS A 17 -12.77 8.58 10.18
CA LYS A 17 -11.63 9.47 10.06
C LYS A 17 -11.33 9.69 8.58
N THR A 18 -10.92 10.91 8.26
CA THR A 18 -10.61 11.31 6.88
C THR A 18 -9.22 11.92 6.83
N VAL A 19 -8.58 11.79 5.66
CA VAL A 19 -7.25 12.36 5.38
C VAL A 19 -7.33 13.32 4.20
N LYS A 20 -6.78 14.52 4.35
CA LYS A 20 -6.74 15.53 3.28
C LYS A 20 -5.55 15.25 2.36
N CYS A 21 -5.79 15.21 1.04
CA CYS A 21 -4.72 15.02 0.07
C CYS A 21 -3.74 16.21 0.10
N PRO A 22 -2.41 15.98 0.20
CA PRO A 22 -1.42 17.06 0.20
C PRO A 22 -1.21 17.72 -1.16
N HIS A 23 -1.80 17.17 -2.23
CA HIS A 23 -1.59 17.64 -3.60
C HIS A 23 -2.78 18.40 -4.20
N CYS A 24 -3.98 17.86 -4.05
CA CYS A 24 -5.21 18.45 -4.63
C CYS A 24 -6.30 18.71 -3.59
N GLU A 25 -5.95 18.58 -2.31
CA GLU A 25 -6.78 18.94 -1.16
C GLU A 25 -8.09 18.15 -0.98
N THR A 26 -8.33 17.14 -1.80
CA THR A 26 -9.51 16.26 -1.67
C THR A 26 -9.43 15.41 -0.42
N TYR A 27 -10.52 15.30 0.33
CA TYR A 27 -10.63 14.38 1.47
C TYR A 27 -10.79 12.94 0.99
N ASN A 28 -10.06 12.03 1.62
CA ASN A 28 -10.09 10.59 1.36
C ASN A 28 -10.40 9.86 2.67
N THR A 29 -10.86 8.62 2.58
CA THR A 29 -11.02 7.74 3.74
C THR A 29 -9.67 7.52 4.43
N GLU A 30 -9.66 7.45 5.76
CA GLU A 30 -8.47 7.03 6.50
C GLU A 30 -7.98 5.67 5.98
N GLY A 31 -6.67 5.54 5.73
CA GLY A 31 -6.06 4.35 5.14
C GLY A 31 -6.04 4.31 3.60
N ALA A 32 -6.65 5.29 2.90
CA ALA A 32 -6.44 5.43 1.47
C ALA A 32 -4.94 5.67 1.19
N ARG A 33 -4.37 4.94 0.22
CA ARG A 33 -2.95 5.08 -0.17
C ARG A 33 -2.75 6.14 -1.24
N VAL A 34 -3.73 6.28 -2.12
CA VAL A 34 -3.74 7.22 -3.25
C VAL A 34 -5.00 8.07 -3.19
N CYS A 35 -4.90 9.31 -3.67
CA CYS A 35 -6.04 10.20 -3.72
C CYS A 35 -7.09 9.72 -4.72
N VAL A 36 -8.36 9.71 -4.32
CA VAL A 36 -9.48 9.34 -5.19
C VAL A 36 -9.60 10.26 -6.42
N LYS A 37 -9.22 11.54 -6.28
CA LYS A 37 -9.31 12.55 -7.33
C LYS A 37 -8.06 12.63 -8.20
N CYS A 38 -6.90 12.98 -7.62
CA CYS A 38 -5.68 13.24 -8.41
C CYS A 38 -4.79 11.99 -8.60
N LYS A 39 -5.11 10.86 -7.98
CA LYS A 39 -4.36 9.59 -8.05
C LYS A 39 -2.92 9.64 -7.52
N MET A 40 -2.47 10.77 -6.98
CA MET A 40 -1.17 10.86 -6.32
C MET A 40 -1.20 10.22 -4.93
N PRO A 41 -0.04 9.69 -4.46
CA PRO A 41 0.05 9.09 -3.14
C PRO A 41 -0.28 10.10 -2.04
N LEU A 42 -0.94 9.62 -0.98
CA LEU A 42 -1.29 10.47 0.16
C LEU A 42 -0.15 10.59 1.18
N SER A 43 0.84 9.68 1.11
CA SER A 43 2.06 9.70 1.90
C SER A 43 3.26 9.37 1.00
N VAL A 44 4.18 10.32 0.85
CA VAL A 44 5.44 10.11 0.10
C VAL A 44 6.35 9.15 0.85
N ALA A 45 6.36 9.20 2.18
CA ALA A 45 7.17 8.32 3.02
C ALA A 45 6.78 6.83 2.84
N GLU A 46 5.48 6.53 2.73
CA GLU A 46 5.02 5.16 2.47
C GLU A 46 5.39 4.64 1.08
N VAL A 47 5.53 5.53 0.09
CA VAL A 47 5.98 5.15 -1.26
C VAL A 47 7.47 4.87 -1.25
N ALA A 48 8.28 5.76 -0.67
CA ALA A 48 9.73 5.59 -0.58
C ALA A 48 10.11 4.29 0.16
N ALA A 49 9.48 4.02 1.31
CA ALA A 49 9.72 2.78 2.06
C ALA A 49 9.34 1.50 1.29
N LYS A 50 8.37 1.59 0.37
CA LYS A 50 8.00 0.47 -0.50
C LYS A 50 8.99 0.27 -1.63
N GLU A 51 9.50 1.34 -2.22
CA GLU A 51 10.51 1.25 -3.28
C GLU A 51 11.78 0.57 -2.78
N GLU A 52 12.23 0.93 -1.57
CA GLU A 52 13.37 0.28 -0.91
C GLU A 52 13.13 -1.22 -0.71
N ARG A 53 12.01 -1.59 -0.08
CA ARG A 53 11.65 -3.01 0.14
C ARG A 53 11.46 -3.79 -1.16
N LEU A 54 10.96 -3.14 -2.21
CA LEU A 54 10.80 -3.76 -3.53
C LEU A 54 12.17 -4.03 -4.16
N MET A 55 13.11 -3.08 -4.06
CA MET A 55 14.48 -3.24 -4.54
C MET A 55 15.21 -4.36 -3.80
N GLU A 56 15.08 -4.43 -2.47
CA GLU A 56 15.63 -5.54 -1.67
C GLU A 56 15.07 -6.88 -2.15
N PHE A 57 13.75 -7.01 -2.26
CA PHE A 57 13.11 -8.24 -2.74
C PHE A 57 13.58 -8.64 -4.14
N PHE A 58 13.71 -7.69 -5.06
CA PHE A 58 14.22 -7.97 -6.40
C PHE A 58 15.69 -8.41 -6.39
N GLY A 59 16.51 -7.83 -5.52
CA GLY A 59 17.89 -8.26 -5.31
C GLY A 59 17.96 -9.73 -4.86
N ASP A 60 17.23 -10.07 -3.80
CA ASP A 60 17.16 -11.44 -3.27
C ASP A 60 16.67 -12.44 -4.32
N LEU A 61 15.66 -12.05 -5.11
CA LEU A 61 15.11 -12.87 -6.17
C LEU A 61 16.13 -13.13 -7.29
N MET A 62 16.91 -12.11 -7.68
CA MET A 62 17.96 -12.24 -8.69
C MET A 62 19.13 -13.09 -8.19
N ASP A 63 19.52 -12.94 -6.93
CA ASP A 63 20.54 -13.77 -6.30
C ASP A 63 20.14 -15.25 -6.26
N LEU A 64 18.85 -15.52 -5.99
CA LEU A 64 18.31 -16.88 -6.04
C LEU A 64 18.25 -17.41 -7.47
N ALA A 65 17.88 -16.57 -8.44
CA ALA A 65 17.87 -16.94 -9.85
C ALA A 65 19.26 -17.22 -10.41
N GLY A 66 20.31 -16.55 -9.91
CA GLY A 66 21.69 -16.87 -10.24
C GLY A 66 22.12 -18.27 -9.75
N LYS A 67 21.46 -18.79 -8.71
CA LYS A 67 21.72 -20.12 -8.12
C LYS A 67 20.87 -21.24 -8.72
N SER A 68 19.78 -20.93 -9.44
CA SER A 68 18.93 -21.93 -10.12
C SER A 68 18.66 -21.53 -11.59
N PRO A 69 19.20 -22.30 -12.55
CA PRO A 69 18.95 -22.10 -13.98
C PRO A 69 17.45 -22.14 -14.34
N GLU A 70 16.67 -22.98 -13.66
CA GLU A 70 15.23 -23.13 -13.88
C GLU A 70 14.48 -21.85 -13.49
N LEU A 71 14.82 -21.27 -12.34
CA LEU A 71 14.23 -20.02 -11.87
C LEU A 71 14.58 -18.84 -12.80
N SER A 72 15.83 -18.78 -13.28
CA SER A 72 16.26 -17.77 -14.25
C SER A 72 15.45 -17.82 -15.55
N GLN A 73 15.22 -19.03 -16.09
CA GLN A 73 14.39 -19.21 -17.28
C GLN A 73 12.92 -18.83 -17.04
N MET A 74 12.40 -19.07 -15.83
CA MET A 74 11.04 -18.64 -15.46
C MET A 74 10.93 -17.11 -15.41
N LEU A 75 11.90 -16.43 -14.80
CA LEU A 75 11.90 -14.96 -14.72
C LEU A 75 11.94 -14.30 -16.10
N GLN A 76 12.74 -14.82 -17.03
CA GLN A 76 12.83 -14.29 -18.40
C GLN A 76 11.49 -14.33 -19.15
N LYS A 77 10.60 -15.28 -18.83
CA LYS A 77 9.28 -15.38 -19.47
C LYS A 77 8.26 -14.36 -18.93
N ILE A 78 8.44 -13.93 -17.68
CA ILE A 78 7.55 -13.01 -16.96
C ILE A 78 7.97 -11.55 -17.20
N VAL A 79 9.28 -11.28 -17.18
CA VAL A 79 9.86 -9.96 -17.44
C VAL A 79 9.97 -9.74 -18.96
N LYS A 80 8.84 -9.70 -19.68
CA LYS A 80 8.84 -9.07 -21.00
C LYS A 80 8.99 -7.56 -20.81
N PRO A 81 9.88 -6.88 -21.55
CA PRO A 81 10.03 -5.44 -21.42
C PRO A 81 8.69 -4.78 -21.74
N SER A 82 8.12 -4.02 -20.79
CA SER A 82 7.12 -3.03 -21.13
C SER A 82 7.81 -2.04 -22.06
N GLN A 83 7.43 -2.06 -23.33
CA GLN A 83 7.79 -1.03 -24.28
C GLN A 83 7.25 0.28 -23.70
N VAL A 84 8.13 1.06 -23.06
CA VAL A 84 7.88 2.46 -22.71
C VAL A 84 7.80 3.18 -24.06
N GLN A 85 6.60 3.26 -24.62
CA GLN A 85 6.33 4.10 -25.78
C GLN A 85 6.48 5.55 -25.32
N LYS A 86 7.48 6.22 -25.87
CA LYS A 86 7.70 7.66 -25.78
C LYS A 86 6.56 8.44 -26.41
#